data_AF-A0AAT9RSQ8-F1
#
_entry.id   AF-A0AAT9RSQ8-F1
#
_cell.length_a   1.000
_cell.length_b   1.000
_cell.length_c   1.000
_cell.angle_alpha   90.00
_cell.angle_beta   90.00
_cell.angle_gamma   90.00
#
_symmetry.space_group_name_H-M   'P 1'
#
loop_
_entity.id
_entity.type
_entity.pdbx_description
1 polymer ?
#
loop_
_entity_poly.entity_id
_entity_poly.type
_entity_poly.pdbx_seq_one_letter_code
_entity_poly.pdbx_strand_id
1 'polypeptide(L)'
;MSFSTAQRLASARTMSSPRPDGSVSSTQRGSGSRSPLVRTWQLAIVPGLLQTADYARALAVGNGYWEDPDEIEPFVESRMARQARLDGDRALELWAVVHESALRQLVGGRDVMQAQLGHLLDMARRPNVKLQVLPYLAGAYPGMTSAFTIVSFAEPGALDVVHTDTTSSTLWLESNTDADHHNVLFDRVTRLSLAQGNSVSLIDGILKEM
;
A
#
# COMPACT_ATOMS: atom_id res chain seq x y z
N MET A 1 2.78 8.29 -24.72
CA MET A 1 3.52 8.90 -23.60
C MET A 1 4.09 7.75 -22.77
N SER A 2 5.39 7.73 -22.50
CA SER A 2 6.03 6.61 -21.79
C SER A 2 5.77 6.74 -20.28
N PHE A 3 5.26 5.70 -19.64
CA PHE A 3 5.10 5.68 -18.18
C PHE A 3 6.47 5.54 -17.48
N SER A 4 6.69 6.37 -16.47
CA SER A 4 7.84 6.32 -15.55
C SER A 4 7.93 4.95 -14.86
N THR A 5 9.13 4.52 -14.48
CA THR A 5 9.35 3.28 -13.69
C THR A 5 8.51 3.29 -12.40
N ALA A 6 8.32 4.46 -11.79
CA ALA A 6 7.45 4.62 -10.62
C ALA A 6 5.96 4.37 -10.94
N GLN A 7 5.51 4.89 -12.08
CA GLN A 7 4.15 4.65 -12.58
C GLN A 7 3.89 3.19 -12.93
N ARG A 8 4.91 2.47 -13.42
CA ARG A 8 4.81 1.01 -13.68
C ARG A 8 4.77 0.19 -12.39
N LEU A 9 5.45 0.63 -11.34
CA LEU A 9 5.47 -0.09 -10.06
C LEU A 9 4.20 0.12 -9.23
N ALA A 10 3.47 1.23 -9.42
CA ALA A 10 2.21 1.49 -8.71
C ALA A 10 0.93 1.42 -9.56
N SER A 11 0.98 1.42 -10.90
CA SER A 11 -0.21 1.22 -11.74
C SER A 11 -0.60 -0.26 -11.93
N ALA A 12 -1.90 -0.53 -11.89
CA ALA A 12 -2.48 -1.86 -12.13
C ALA A 12 -2.55 -2.29 -13.60
N ARG A 13 -2.51 -1.33 -14.53
CA ARG A 13 -2.88 -1.53 -15.94
C ARG A 13 -1.70 -1.75 -16.90
N THR A 14 -0.44 -1.68 -16.45
CA THR A 14 0.70 -1.54 -17.40
C THR A 14 1.53 -2.79 -17.69
N MET A 15 1.18 -3.99 -17.21
CA MET A 15 2.00 -5.19 -17.52
C MET A 15 1.16 -6.43 -17.83
N SER A 16 0.58 -6.45 -19.03
CA SER A 16 0.31 -7.69 -19.78
C SER A 16 0.78 -7.50 -21.23
N SER A 17 2.03 -7.86 -21.49
CA SER A 17 2.51 -8.39 -22.79
C SER A 17 4.03 -8.66 -22.71
N PRO A 18 4.51 -9.85 -23.10
CA PRO A 18 5.93 -10.18 -23.14
C PRO A 18 6.52 -9.86 -24.53
N ARG A 19 7.69 -9.24 -24.60
CA ARG A 19 8.57 -9.40 -25.77
C ARG A 19 10.06 -9.48 -25.42
N PRO A 20 10.85 -10.22 -26.23
CA PRO A 20 12.14 -10.78 -25.82
C PRO A 20 13.37 -10.06 -26.41
N ASP A 21 14.50 -10.38 -25.77
CA ASP A 21 15.91 -10.39 -26.21
C ASP A 21 16.70 -9.07 -26.37
N GLY A 22 17.94 -9.10 -25.89
CA GLY A 22 18.94 -8.03 -26.00
C GLY A 22 19.95 -8.02 -24.84
N SER A 23 20.86 -8.98 -24.82
CA SER A 23 21.99 -9.12 -23.89
C SER A 23 22.84 -7.86 -23.66
N VAL A 24 23.18 -7.56 -22.39
CA VAL A 24 24.54 -7.13 -22.01
C VAL A 24 24.89 -7.72 -20.65
N SER A 25 25.93 -8.57 -20.64
CA SER A 25 26.64 -9.00 -19.45
C SER A 25 27.52 -7.86 -18.94
N SER A 26 27.26 -7.40 -17.72
CA SER A 26 28.31 -6.83 -16.88
C SER A 26 28.05 -7.20 -15.42
N THR A 27 28.82 -8.18 -14.96
CA THR A 27 29.01 -8.55 -13.57
C THR A 27 29.36 -7.32 -12.74
N GLN A 28 28.43 -6.84 -11.90
CA GLN A 28 28.75 -5.94 -10.80
C GLN A 28 28.52 -6.67 -9.48
N ARG A 29 29.65 -6.97 -8.83
CA ARG A 29 29.75 -7.57 -7.50
C ARG A 29 29.13 -6.63 -6.48
N GLY A 30 28.32 -7.20 -5.58
CA GLY A 30 28.03 -6.75 -4.22
C GLY A 30 27.95 -5.25 -3.97
N SER A 31 26.83 -4.63 -4.36
CA SER A 31 26.33 -3.45 -3.66
C SER A 31 25.22 -3.94 -2.72
N GLY A 32 25.23 -3.57 -1.44
CA GLY A 32 24.12 -3.86 -0.54
C GLY A 32 22.86 -3.20 -1.10
N SER A 33 22.09 -3.94 -1.92
CA SER A 33 20.93 -3.37 -2.59
C SER A 33 19.85 -3.20 -1.54
N ARG A 34 19.70 -1.97 -1.06
CA ARG A 34 18.56 -1.56 -0.23
C ARG A 34 17.28 -1.97 -0.96
N SER A 35 16.37 -2.68 -0.30
CA SER A 35 15.07 -2.97 -0.90
C SER A 35 14.31 -1.66 -1.13
N PRO A 36 13.46 -1.56 -2.17
CA PRO A 36 12.54 -0.44 -2.28
C PRO A 36 11.64 -0.39 -1.03
N LEU A 37 11.30 0.82 -0.60
CA LEU A 37 10.46 1.07 0.57
C LEU A 37 9.17 1.74 0.12
N VAL A 38 8.03 1.16 0.51
CA VAL A 38 6.71 1.77 0.35
C VAL A 38 6.22 2.23 1.71
N ARG A 39 5.89 3.51 1.82
CA ARG A 39 5.23 4.11 2.99
C ARG A 39 3.84 4.54 2.59
N THR A 40 2.81 4.17 3.35
CA THR A 40 1.43 4.49 2.98
C THR A 40 0.60 4.91 4.18
N TRP A 41 -0.14 6.00 4.02
CA TRP A 41 -1.14 6.49 4.95
C TRP A 41 -2.52 6.29 4.35
N GLN A 42 -3.38 5.52 5.02
CA GLN A 42 -4.74 5.24 4.55
C GLN A 42 -5.79 5.60 5.59
N LEU A 43 -6.85 6.27 5.14
CA LEU A 43 -7.95 6.76 5.98
C LEU A 43 -9.11 5.78 6.03
N ALA A 44 -9.64 5.43 4.86
CA ALA A 44 -10.93 4.73 4.77
C ALA A 44 -10.82 3.26 4.34
N ILE A 45 -9.65 2.83 3.85
CA ILE A 45 -9.47 1.50 3.27
C ILE A 45 -8.15 0.88 3.71
N VAL A 46 -8.11 -0.44 3.77
CA VAL A 46 -6.85 -1.18 3.98
C VAL A 46 -5.91 -0.95 2.77
N PRO A 47 -4.60 -0.71 2.97
CA PRO A 47 -3.65 -0.53 1.87
C PRO A 47 -3.61 -1.73 0.91
N GLY A 48 -3.53 -1.47 -0.40
CA GLY A 48 -3.64 -2.53 -1.42
C GLY A 48 -2.68 -3.70 -1.27
N LEU A 49 -1.44 -3.46 -0.81
CA LEU A 49 -0.44 -4.50 -0.55
C LEU A 49 -0.78 -5.38 0.66
N LEU A 50 -1.77 -4.99 1.47
CA LEU A 50 -2.24 -5.71 2.64
C LEU A 50 -3.69 -6.21 2.47
N GLN A 51 -4.28 -6.08 1.28
CA GLN A 51 -5.64 -6.57 1.03
C GLN A 51 -5.63 -8.08 0.71
N THR A 52 -6.71 -8.76 1.09
CA THR A 52 -7.10 -10.07 0.56
C THR A 52 -7.81 -9.88 -0.79
N ALA A 53 -7.89 -10.94 -1.59
CA ALA A 53 -8.60 -10.89 -2.87
C ALA A 53 -10.08 -10.52 -2.70
N ASP A 54 -10.75 -11.10 -1.69
CA ASP A 54 -12.18 -10.86 -1.45
C ASP A 54 -12.45 -9.43 -0.97
N TYR A 55 -11.59 -8.88 -0.11
CA TYR A 55 -11.68 -7.47 0.27
C TYR A 55 -11.48 -6.55 -0.95
N ALA A 56 -10.45 -6.83 -1.76
CA ALA A 56 -10.18 -6.03 -2.96
C ALA A 56 -11.34 -6.07 -3.95
N ARG A 57 -11.96 -7.24 -4.14
CA ARG A 57 -13.13 -7.44 -5.00
C ARG A 57 -14.34 -6.68 -4.45
N ALA A 58 -14.63 -6.81 -3.16
CA ALA A 58 -15.73 -6.10 -2.51
C ALA A 58 -15.56 -4.58 -2.60
N LEU A 59 -14.34 -4.07 -2.43
CA LEU A 59 -14.05 -2.64 -2.60
C LEU A 59 -14.23 -2.18 -4.05
N ALA A 60 -13.81 -2.98 -5.02
CA ALA A 60 -13.99 -2.69 -6.44
C ALA A 60 -15.47 -2.65 -6.82
N VAL A 61 -16.29 -3.58 -6.34
CA VAL A 61 -17.75 -3.54 -6.54
C VAL A 61 -18.37 -2.30 -5.88
N GLY A 62 -17.98 -2.01 -4.63
CA GLY A 62 -18.59 -0.94 -3.85
C GLY A 62 -18.20 0.49 -4.25
N ASN A 63 -17.03 0.68 -4.88
CA ASN A 63 -16.57 2.01 -5.29
C ASN A 63 -17.25 2.53 -6.57
N GLY A 64 -17.97 1.69 -7.30
CA GLY A 64 -18.76 2.07 -8.48
C GLY A 64 -17.94 2.62 -9.66
N TYR A 65 -16.62 2.41 -9.68
CA TYR A 65 -15.75 2.91 -10.75
C TYR A 65 -15.82 2.05 -12.03
N TRP A 66 -16.22 0.80 -11.91
CA TRP A 66 -16.17 -0.18 -13.00
C TRP A 66 -17.50 -0.23 -13.74
N GLU A 67 -17.46 0.12 -15.03
CA GLU A 67 -18.62 -0.01 -15.92
C GLU A 67 -18.85 -1.47 -16.35
N ASP A 68 -17.76 -2.23 -16.51
CA ASP A 68 -17.77 -3.64 -16.86
C ASP A 68 -17.31 -4.50 -15.66
N PRO A 69 -18.19 -5.34 -15.08
CA PRO A 69 -17.83 -6.26 -14.00
C PRO A 69 -16.69 -7.22 -14.34
N ASP A 70 -16.49 -7.56 -15.62
CA ASP A 70 -15.44 -8.47 -16.05
C ASP A 70 -14.03 -7.85 -15.91
N GLU A 71 -13.93 -6.52 -15.73
CA GLU A 71 -12.67 -5.84 -15.44
C GLU A 71 -12.22 -5.97 -13.96
N ILE A 72 -13.12 -6.40 -13.06
CA ILE A 72 -12.83 -6.48 -11.62
C ILE A 72 -11.81 -7.59 -11.33
N GLU A 73 -11.98 -8.78 -11.90
CA GLU A 73 -11.09 -9.91 -11.60
C GLU A 73 -9.65 -9.67 -12.08
N PRO A 74 -9.41 -9.21 -13.32
CA PRO A 74 -8.06 -8.82 -13.75
C PRO A 74 -7.42 -7.75 -12.85
N PHE A 75 -8.22 -6.82 -12.32
CA PHE A 75 -7.74 -5.82 -11.37
C PHE A 75 -7.34 -6.43 -10.02
N VAL A 76 -8.14 -7.36 -9.50
CA VAL A 76 -7.84 -8.10 -8.27
C VAL A 76 -6.58 -8.94 -8.45
N GLU A 77 -6.45 -9.68 -9.55
CA GLU A 77 -5.27 -10.48 -9.88
C GLU A 77 -4.00 -9.60 -9.94
N SER A 78 -4.06 -8.48 -10.65
CA SER A 78 -2.95 -7.52 -10.74
C SER A 78 -2.55 -6.98 -9.36
N ARG A 79 -3.51 -6.82 -8.44
CA ARG A 79 -3.24 -6.40 -7.06
C ARG A 79 -2.57 -7.50 -6.25
N MET A 80 -3.04 -8.74 -6.35
CA MET A 80 -2.44 -9.89 -5.66
C MET A 80 -1.02 -10.18 -6.16
N ALA A 81 -0.80 -10.08 -7.47
CA ALA A 81 0.53 -10.19 -8.06
C ALA A 81 1.51 -9.14 -7.52
N ARG A 82 1.03 -7.92 -7.22
CA ARG A 82 1.84 -6.88 -6.56
C ARG A 82 2.11 -7.17 -5.09
N GLN A 83 1.16 -7.75 -4.36
CA GLN A 83 1.37 -8.16 -2.96
C GLN A 83 2.50 -9.19 -2.82
N ALA A 84 2.67 -10.08 -3.81
CA ALA A 84 3.78 -11.05 -3.84
C ALA A 84 5.18 -10.41 -3.82
N ARG A 85 5.30 -9.10 -4.07
CA ARG A 85 6.57 -8.36 -3.92
C ARG A 85 7.01 -8.22 -2.46
N LEU A 86 6.15 -8.52 -1.50
CA LEU A 86 6.51 -8.61 -0.07
C LEU A 86 7.22 -9.92 0.27
N ASP A 87 7.37 -10.83 -0.70
CA ASP A 87 8.04 -12.12 -0.57
C ASP A 87 9.39 -12.14 -1.30
N GLY A 88 10.25 -13.10 -0.93
CA GLY A 88 11.53 -13.39 -1.59
C GLY A 88 12.74 -12.58 -1.11
N ASP A 89 13.90 -12.86 -1.71
CA ASP A 89 15.21 -12.33 -1.26
C ASP A 89 15.36 -10.81 -1.44
N ARG A 90 14.51 -10.21 -2.28
CA ARG A 90 14.43 -8.76 -2.52
C ARG A 90 13.05 -8.23 -2.19
N ALA A 91 12.49 -8.74 -1.10
CA ALA A 91 11.19 -8.33 -0.61
C ALA A 91 11.14 -6.80 -0.43
N LEU A 92 10.07 -6.21 -0.92
CA LEU A 92 9.70 -4.82 -0.68
C LEU A 92 9.56 -4.58 0.82
N GLU A 93 10.15 -3.49 1.32
CA GLU A 93 9.85 -2.99 2.66
C GLU A 93 8.54 -2.20 2.63
N LEU A 94 7.64 -2.48 3.56
CA LEU A 94 6.37 -1.80 3.67
C LEU A 94 6.22 -1.19 5.07
N TRP A 95 5.87 0.09 5.12
CA TRP A 95 5.39 0.75 6.32
C TRP A 95 4.00 1.33 6.06
N ALA A 96 3.00 0.63 6.56
CA ALA A 96 1.61 1.01 6.48
C ALA A 96 1.16 1.66 7.80
N VAL A 97 0.56 2.84 7.67
CA VAL A 97 -0.21 3.46 8.74
C VAL A 97 -1.65 3.55 8.27
N VAL A 98 -2.57 3.01 9.05
CA VAL A 98 -4.00 2.95 8.71
C VAL A 98 -4.82 3.61 9.81
N HIS A 99 -5.82 4.38 9.44
CA HIS A 99 -6.77 4.89 10.41
C HIS A 99 -7.71 3.77 10.87
N GLU A 100 -8.10 3.78 12.15
CA GLU A 100 -8.98 2.78 12.73
C GLU A 100 -10.31 2.60 11.98
N SER A 101 -10.83 3.66 11.33
CA SER A 101 -12.04 3.57 10.50
C SER A 101 -11.94 2.54 9.38
N ALA A 102 -10.75 2.39 8.76
CA ALA A 102 -10.54 1.41 7.69
C ALA A 102 -10.66 -0.04 8.18
N LEU A 103 -10.46 -0.29 9.48
CA LEU A 103 -10.52 -1.60 10.10
C LEU A 103 -11.93 -1.95 10.59
N ARG A 104 -12.78 -0.94 10.81
CA ARG A 104 -14.15 -1.11 11.31
C ARG A 104 -15.22 -1.07 10.22
N GLN A 105 -14.92 -0.53 9.04
CA GLN A 105 -15.85 -0.53 7.91
C GLN A 105 -16.03 -1.96 7.36
N LEU A 106 -17.27 -2.46 7.34
CA LEU A 106 -17.59 -3.83 6.88
C LEU A 106 -17.55 -4.01 5.35
N VAL A 107 -16.37 -3.79 4.75
CA VAL A 107 -16.16 -3.98 3.30
C VAL A 107 -16.34 -5.47 2.95
N GLY A 108 -17.34 -5.77 2.13
CA GLY A 108 -17.69 -7.15 1.77
C GLY A 108 -18.44 -7.93 2.85
N GLY A 109 -18.88 -7.27 3.94
CA GLY A 109 -19.57 -7.92 5.06
C GLY A 109 -18.62 -8.45 6.13
N ARG A 110 -19.19 -9.14 7.14
CA ARG A 110 -18.44 -9.60 8.32
C ARG A 110 -17.37 -10.64 7.95
N ASP A 111 -17.73 -11.66 7.17
CA ASP A 111 -16.82 -12.77 6.84
C ASP A 111 -15.57 -12.28 6.07
N VAL A 112 -15.77 -11.40 5.09
CA VAL A 112 -14.66 -10.78 4.33
C VAL A 112 -13.77 -9.94 5.24
N MET A 113 -14.36 -9.15 6.14
CA MET A 113 -13.57 -8.35 7.07
C MET A 113 -12.85 -9.18 8.12
N GLN A 114 -13.44 -10.26 8.64
CA GLN A 114 -12.76 -11.16 9.57
C GLN A 114 -11.52 -11.77 8.91
N ALA A 115 -11.65 -12.27 7.68
CA ALA A 115 -10.54 -12.78 6.90
C ALA A 115 -9.48 -11.69 6.63
N GLN A 116 -9.91 -10.47 6.30
CA GLN A 116 -9.02 -9.34 6.07
C GLN A 116 -8.24 -8.93 7.32
N LEU A 117 -8.88 -8.84 8.49
CA LEU A 117 -8.22 -8.50 9.75
C LEU A 117 -7.26 -9.61 10.20
N GLY A 118 -7.65 -10.88 10.04
CA GLY A 118 -6.77 -12.02 10.25
C GLY A 118 -5.51 -11.94 9.38
N HIS A 119 -5.68 -11.64 8.10
CA HIS A 119 -4.56 -11.41 7.18
C HIS A 119 -3.65 -10.25 7.61
N LEU A 120 -4.20 -9.15 8.14
CA LEU A 120 -3.38 -8.06 8.67
C LEU A 120 -2.51 -8.50 9.86
N LEU A 121 -3.04 -9.35 10.75
CA LEU A 121 -2.28 -9.93 11.86
C LEU A 121 -1.16 -10.84 11.36
N ASP A 122 -1.39 -11.63 10.30
CA ASP A 122 -0.36 -12.42 9.63
C ASP A 122 0.73 -11.54 9.01
N MET A 123 0.32 -10.49 8.27
CA MET A 123 1.25 -9.58 7.62
C MET A 123 2.10 -8.80 8.62
N ALA A 124 1.55 -8.40 9.76
CA ALA A 124 2.27 -7.72 10.82
C ALA A 124 3.35 -8.59 11.49
N ARG A 125 3.34 -9.91 11.29
CA ARG A 125 4.42 -10.81 11.75
C ARG A 125 5.65 -10.80 10.84
N ARG A 126 5.54 -10.27 9.62
CA ARG A 126 6.63 -10.28 8.64
C ARG A 126 7.69 -9.22 8.98
N PRO A 127 8.99 -9.54 8.86
CA PRO A 127 10.06 -8.60 9.25
C PRO A 127 10.16 -7.36 8.35
N ASN A 128 9.68 -7.46 7.11
CA ASN A 128 9.67 -6.38 6.12
C ASN A 128 8.37 -5.55 6.13
N VAL A 129 7.43 -5.82 7.05
CA VAL A 129 6.15 -5.11 7.14
C VAL A 129 6.01 -4.46 8.51
N LYS A 130 5.85 -3.13 8.52
CA LYS A 130 5.48 -2.35 9.69
C LYS A 130 4.04 -1.89 9.53
N LEU A 131 3.15 -2.36 10.39
CA LEU A 131 1.74 -1.96 10.41
C LEU A 131 1.45 -1.19 11.70
N GLN A 132 0.97 0.05 11.54
CA GLN A 132 0.52 0.89 12.65
C GLN A 132 -0.89 1.38 12.43
N VAL A 133 -1.62 1.58 13.53
CA VAL A 133 -2.98 2.11 13.51
C VAL A 133 -3.01 3.48 14.17
N LEU A 134 -3.61 4.46 13.47
CA LEU A 134 -4.01 5.73 14.07
C LEU A 134 -5.42 5.57 14.67
N PRO A 135 -5.57 5.60 16.00
CA PRO A 135 -6.86 5.36 16.64
C PRO A 135 -7.75 6.61 16.59
N TYR A 136 -9.06 6.44 16.74
CA TYR A 136 -10.00 7.58 16.81
C TYR A 136 -9.65 8.60 17.90
N LEU A 137 -9.02 8.15 18.98
CA LEU A 137 -8.61 8.99 20.11
C LEU A 137 -7.54 10.03 19.74
N ALA A 138 -6.90 9.92 18.57
CA ALA A 138 -5.88 10.87 18.13
C ALA A 138 -6.42 12.29 17.87
N GLY A 139 -7.73 12.45 17.68
CA GLY A 139 -8.36 13.75 17.40
C GLY A 139 -7.95 14.29 16.03
N ALA A 140 -7.71 15.61 15.91
CA ALA A 140 -7.24 16.22 14.68
C ALA A 140 -5.74 15.91 14.44
N TYR A 141 -5.39 15.48 13.23
CA TYR A 141 -4.02 15.10 12.87
C TYR A 141 -3.63 15.58 11.46
N PRO A 142 -2.32 15.73 11.18
CA PRO A 142 -1.84 16.09 9.85
C PRO A 142 -2.20 15.02 8.81
N GLY A 143 -2.73 15.40 7.64
CA GLY A 143 -3.13 14.42 6.62
C GLY A 143 -4.50 13.77 6.86
N MET A 144 -5.37 14.36 7.70
CA MET A 144 -6.75 13.90 7.91
C MET A 144 -7.61 13.94 6.64
N THR A 145 -7.27 14.79 5.67
CA THR A 145 -8.09 15.03 4.47
C THR A 145 -7.73 14.18 3.27
N SER A 146 -6.56 13.52 3.26
CA SER A 146 -6.11 12.73 2.11
C SER A 146 -5.21 11.57 2.49
N ALA A 147 -5.42 10.45 1.82
CA ALA A 147 -4.53 9.29 1.85
C ALA A 147 -3.43 9.47 0.78
N PHE A 148 -2.26 8.87 1.02
CA PHE A 148 -1.16 8.91 0.07
C PHE A 148 -0.21 7.74 0.27
N THR A 149 0.60 7.48 -0.75
CA THR A 149 1.66 6.49 -0.72
C THR A 149 2.94 7.09 -1.27
N ILE A 150 4.04 6.91 -0.55
CA ILE A 150 5.40 7.30 -0.95
C ILE A 150 6.15 6.04 -1.34
N VAL A 151 6.74 6.04 -2.54
CA VAL A 151 7.60 4.98 -3.05
C VAL A 151 9.04 5.49 -3.08
N SER A 152 9.88 4.89 -2.26
CA SER A 152 11.32 5.17 -2.19
C SER A 152 12.11 4.07 -2.89
N PHE A 153 12.99 4.48 -3.79
CA PHE A 153 13.77 3.60 -4.64
C PHE A 153 15.12 3.25 -4.01
N ALA A 154 15.71 2.13 -4.45
CA ALA A 154 16.97 1.61 -3.92
C ALA A 154 18.18 2.39 -4.43
N GLU A 155 18.02 3.00 -5.61
CA GLU A 155 19.04 3.69 -6.37
C GLU A 155 19.46 4.99 -5.65
N PRO A 156 20.77 5.20 -5.40
CA PRO A 156 21.25 6.44 -4.78
C PRO A 156 20.85 7.68 -5.58
N GLY A 157 20.25 8.66 -4.90
CA GLY A 157 19.80 9.90 -5.53
C GLY A 157 18.48 9.77 -6.31
N ALA A 158 17.84 8.60 -6.31
CA ALA A 158 16.51 8.47 -6.86
C ALA A 158 15.50 9.25 -6.03
N LEU A 159 14.60 9.94 -6.74
CA LEU A 159 13.56 10.75 -6.15
C LEU A 159 12.44 9.85 -5.60
N ASP A 160 12.03 10.13 -4.36
CA ASP A 160 10.80 9.57 -3.79
C ASP A 160 9.59 10.01 -4.62
N VAL A 161 8.75 9.08 -5.02
CA VAL A 161 7.53 9.37 -5.77
C VAL A 161 6.31 9.22 -4.88
N VAL A 162 5.46 10.25 -4.85
CA VAL A 162 4.21 10.21 -4.12
C VAL A 162 3.07 9.95 -5.09
N HIS A 163 2.13 9.06 -4.73
CA HIS A 163 0.83 9.03 -5.37
C HIS A 163 -0.30 9.20 -4.37
N THR A 164 -1.36 9.87 -4.83
CA THR A 164 -2.61 10.03 -4.10
C THR A 164 -3.78 9.80 -5.05
N ASP A 165 -4.75 9.03 -4.58
CA ASP A 165 -5.96 8.76 -5.36
C ASP A 165 -7.01 9.82 -5.04
N THR A 166 -7.57 10.41 -6.09
CA THR A 166 -8.78 11.23 -6.05
C THR A 166 -9.95 10.40 -6.57
N THR A 167 -11.16 10.91 -6.44
CA THR A 167 -12.37 10.24 -6.97
C THR A 167 -12.27 9.97 -8.48
N SER A 168 -11.55 10.80 -9.24
CA SER A 168 -11.52 10.72 -10.70
C SER A 168 -10.17 10.34 -11.29
N SER A 169 -9.08 10.46 -10.53
CA SER A 169 -7.73 10.20 -11.04
C SER A 169 -6.71 9.91 -9.94
N THR A 170 -5.62 9.24 -10.29
CA THR A 170 -4.42 9.13 -9.44
C THR A 170 -3.44 10.24 -9.81
N LEU A 171 -3.07 11.06 -8.83
CA LEU A 171 -2.04 12.08 -8.99
C LEU A 171 -0.67 11.49 -8.64
N TRP A 172 0.33 11.83 -9.45
CA TRP A 172 1.73 11.45 -9.24
C TRP A 172 2.55 12.71 -9.03
N LEU A 173 3.23 12.80 -7.89
CA LEU A 173 4.09 13.91 -7.54
C LEU A 173 5.53 13.42 -7.58
N GLU A 174 6.27 13.94 -8.57
CA GLU A 174 7.64 13.56 -8.89
C GLU A 174 8.56 14.80 -8.73
N SER A 175 8.45 15.48 -7.58
CA SER A 175 9.35 16.59 -7.20
C SER A 175 9.90 16.40 -5.78
N ASN A 176 11.12 16.88 -5.51
CA ASN A 176 11.71 16.83 -4.16
C ASN A 176 10.84 17.54 -3.13
N THR A 177 10.28 18.71 -3.49
CA THR A 177 9.43 19.49 -2.59
C THR A 177 8.18 18.73 -2.18
N ASP A 178 7.53 18.05 -3.12
CA ASP A 178 6.35 17.22 -2.81
C ASP A 178 6.72 16.01 -1.96
N ALA A 179 7.81 15.32 -2.32
CA ALA A 179 8.30 14.18 -1.56
C ALA A 179 8.64 14.55 -0.12
N ASP A 180 9.41 15.63 0.09
CA ASP A 180 9.79 16.12 1.42
C ASP A 180 8.57 16.49 2.25
N HIS A 181 7.58 17.16 1.63
CA HIS A 181 6.34 17.51 2.31
C HIS A 181 5.58 16.27 2.80
N HIS A 182 5.43 15.25 1.95
CA HIS A 182 4.72 14.01 2.32
C HIS A 182 5.53 13.16 3.30
N ASN A 183 6.86 13.16 3.21
CA ASN A 183 7.74 12.54 4.20
C ASN A 183 7.50 13.12 5.60
N VAL A 184 7.46 14.46 5.72
CA VAL A 184 7.16 15.13 6.99
C VAL A 184 5.74 14.81 7.49
N LEU A 185 4.74 14.76 6.60
CA LEU A 185 3.38 14.38 6.97
C LEU A 185 3.31 12.94 7.48
N PHE A 186 3.93 11.99 6.77
CA PHE A 186 3.97 10.59 7.14
C PHE A 186 4.60 10.39 8.52
N ASP A 187 5.71 11.06 8.77
CA ASP A 187 6.40 11.03 10.07
C ASP A 187 5.52 11.56 11.21
N ARG A 188 4.74 12.61 10.95
CA ARG A 188 3.81 13.17 11.95
C ARG A 188 2.67 12.20 12.27
N VAL A 189 2.05 11.62 11.25
CA VAL A 189 0.96 10.63 11.43
C VAL A 189 1.47 9.39 12.16
N THR A 190 2.65 8.91 11.79
CA THR A 190 3.32 7.78 12.41
C THR A 190 3.54 8.01 13.91
N ARG A 191 4.01 9.19 14.31
CA ARG A 191 4.24 9.54 15.73
C ARG A 191 2.96 9.58 16.57
N LEU A 192 1.82 9.89 15.95
CA LEU A 192 0.52 9.89 16.62
C LEU A 192 -0.13 8.49 16.63
N SER A 193 0.38 7.58 15.82
CA SER A 193 -0.14 6.21 15.70
C SER A 193 0.34 5.33 16.84
N LEU A 194 -0.42 4.27 17.12
CA LEU A 194 -0.02 3.26 18.08
C LEU A 194 1.29 2.59 17.65
N ALA A 195 2.13 2.21 18.62
CA ALA A 195 3.25 1.30 18.36
C ALA A 195 2.75 -0.02 17.73
N GLN A 196 3.60 -0.75 17.02
CA GLN A 196 3.19 -1.96 16.29
C GLN A 196 2.48 -2.99 17.18
N GLY A 197 3.00 -3.28 18.38
CA GLY A 197 2.37 -4.22 19.30
C GLY A 197 0.95 -3.79 19.71
N ASN A 198 0.75 -2.50 20.04
CA ASN A 198 -0.57 -1.96 20.38
C ASN A 198 -1.52 -1.90 19.18
N SER A 199 -0.97 -1.70 17.97
CA SER A 199 -1.72 -1.75 16.71
C SER A 199 -2.25 -3.15 16.44
N VAL A 200 -1.41 -4.17 16.62
CA VAL A 200 -1.79 -5.59 16.52
C VAL A 200 -2.87 -5.93 17.56
N SER A 201 -2.71 -5.50 18.81
CA SER A 201 -3.73 -5.71 19.85
C SER A 201 -5.06 -5.04 19.51
N LEU A 202 -5.04 -3.84 18.92
CA LEU A 202 -6.27 -3.16 18.48
C LEU A 202 -6.95 -3.93 17.34
N ILE A 203 -6.19 -4.37 16.33
CA ILE A 203 -6.72 -5.17 15.21
C ILE A 203 -7.34 -6.48 15.72
N ASP A 204 -6.65 -7.19 16.60
CA ASP A 204 -7.13 -8.44 17.22
C ASP A 204 -8.39 -8.20 18.07
N GLY A 205 -8.45 -7.09 18.79
CA GLY A 205 -9.65 -6.66 19.51
C GLY A 205 -10.85 -6.46 18.59
N ILE A 206 -10.68 -5.70 17.49
CA ILE A 206 -11.73 -5.48 16.50
C ILE A 206 -12.19 -6.81 15.88
N LEU A 207 -11.24 -7.71 15.56
CA LEU A 207 -11.55 -9.03 15.01
C LEU A 207 -12.42 -9.87 15.96
N LYS A 208 -12.17 -9.82 17.28
CA LYS A 208 -12.94 -10.55 18.29
C LYS A 208 -14.34 -9.96 18.55
N GLU A 209 -14.58 -8.70 18.18
CA GLU A 209 -15.88 -8.04 18.25
C GLU A 209 -16.80 -8.41 17.06
N MET A 210 -16.22 -8.97 15.98
CA MET A 210 -16.92 -9.42 14.78
C MET A 210 -17.44 -10.86 14.90
#